data_AF-A0A328P3R6-F1
#
_entry.id   AF-A0A328P3R6-F1
#
_cell.length_a   1.000
_cell.length_b   1.000
_cell.length_c   1.000
_cell.angle_alpha   90.00
_cell.angle_beta   90.00
_cell.angle_gamma   90.00
#
_symmetry.space_group_name_H-M   'P 1'
#
loop_
_entity.id
_entity.type
_entity.pdbx_description
1 polymer ?
#
loop_
_entity_poly.entity_id
_entity_poly.type
_entity_poly.pdbx_seq_one_letter_code
_entity_poly.pdbx_strand_id
1 'polypeptide(L)' 'MHEGWYHRGGYVPVEYRDRRYVVEDWRTYHLAPPPPEHQWVRSDTGEFLLVAAATGIITDIIINSH' A
#
# COMPACT_ATOMS: atom_id res chain seq x y z
N MET A 1 1.17 -16.65 9.98
CA MET A 1 0.58 -16.83 8.64
C MET A 1 -0.33 -15.64 8.40
N HIS A 2 0.17 -14.60 7.72
CA HIS A 2 -0.62 -13.40 7.41
C HIS A 2 -1.34 -13.65 6.08
N GLU A 3 -2.55 -14.15 6.19
CA GLU A 3 -3.35 -14.66 5.08
C GLU A 3 -3.82 -13.53 4.16
N GLY A 4 -3.30 -13.52 2.93
CA GLY A 4 -4.02 -13.18 1.71
C GLY A 4 -4.59 -11.77 1.54
N TRP A 5 -4.39 -10.82 2.46
CA TRP A 5 -5.02 -9.49 2.39
C TRP A 5 -4.43 -8.57 1.32
N TYR A 6 -3.21 -8.84 0.84
CA TYR A 6 -2.48 -8.09 -0.19
C TYR A 6 -3.02 -8.40 -1.60
N HIS A 7 -4.31 -8.21 -1.81
CA HIS A 7 -4.97 -8.33 -3.12
C HIS A 7 -5.81 -7.09 -3.41
N ARG A 8 -6.05 -6.81 -4.69
CA ARG A 8 -6.97 -5.73 -5.08
C ARG A 8 -8.37 -6.00 -4.53
N GLY A 9 -8.95 -5.02 -3.87
CA GLY A 9 -10.21 -5.14 -3.14
C GLY A 9 -10.08 -5.75 -1.74
N GLY A 10 -8.86 -6.15 -1.34
CA GLY A 10 -8.53 -6.55 0.02
C GLY A 10 -8.43 -5.37 0.96
N TYR A 11 -8.38 -5.66 2.25
CA TYR A 11 -8.28 -4.64 3.30
C TYR A 11 -6.92 -4.70 3.97
N VAL A 12 -6.23 -3.57 4.01
CA VAL A 12 -5.00 -3.43 4.79
C VAL A 12 -5.34 -3.43 6.28
N PRO A 13 -4.76 -4.35 7.07
CA PRO A 13 -4.93 -4.36 8.51
C PRO A 13 -4.42 -3.05 9.12
N VAL A 14 -5.01 -2.61 10.22
CA VAL A 14 -4.66 -1.31 10.83
C VAL A 14 -3.18 -1.19 11.19
N GLU A 15 -2.51 -2.31 11.51
CA GLU A 15 -1.08 -2.36 11.82
C GLU A 15 -0.20 -1.93 10.62
N TYR A 16 -0.63 -2.19 9.38
CA TYR A 16 0.07 -1.79 8.16
C TYR A 16 -0.32 -0.39 7.68
N ARG A 17 -1.29 0.25 8.35
CA ARG A 17 -1.62 1.68 8.14
C ARG A 17 -0.78 2.60 9.03
N ASP A 18 0.12 2.03 9.83
CA ASP A 18 1.07 2.79 10.60
C ASP A 18 2.09 3.46 9.68
N ARG A 19 2.53 4.67 10.05
CA ARG A 19 3.45 5.50 9.25
C ARG A 19 4.74 4.77 8.88
N ARG A 20 5.11 3.73 9.63
CA ARG A 20 6.24 2.86 9.30
C ARG A 20 6.11 2.12 7.95
N TYR A 21 4.89 1.75 7.57
CA TYR A 21 4.61 1.06 6.31
C TYR A 21 4.09 2.00 5.23
N VAL A 22 3.56 3.15 5.64
CA VAL A 22 3.12 4.20 4.72
C VAL A 22 4.32 4.83 4.03
N VAL A 23 4.30 4.76 2.71
CA VAL A 23 5.27 5.39 1.84
C VAL A 23 4.82 6.83 1.57
N GLU A 24 5.28 7.75 2.41
CA GLU A 24 5.11 9.19 2.19
C GLU A 24 5.99 9.67 1.02
N ASP A 25 7.19 9.08 0.86
CA ASP A 25 8.19 9.41 -0.16
C ASP A 25 8.02 8.64 -1.48
N TRP A 26 6.81 8.62 -2.05
CA TRP A 26 6.51 7.93 -3.32
C TRP A 26 7.46 8.33 -4.48
N ARG A 27 7.98 9.57 -4.46
CA ARG A 27 8.95 10.09 -5.45
C ARG A 27 10.24 9.29 -5.48
N THR A 28 10.74 8.90 -4.31
CA THR A 28 11.98 8.14 -4.16
C THR A 28 11.85 6.73 -4.73
N TYR A 29 10.64 6.19 -4.72
CA TYR A 29 10.32 4.89 -5.27
C TYR A 29 9.85 4.93 -6.73
N HIS A 30 9.96 6.08 -7.40
CA HIS A 30 9.50 6.28 -8.78
C HIS A 30 8.02 5.92 -8.99
N LEU A 31 7.22 6.00 -7.94
CA LEU A 31 5.79 5.72 -7.99
C LEU A 31 5.02 6.96 -8.49
N ALA A 32 3.81 6.74 -8.97
CA ALA A 32 2.89 7.84 -9.24
C ALA A 32 2.46 8.50 -7.91
N PRO A 33 2.18 9.82 -7.90
CA PRO A 33 1.60 10.47 -6.73
C PRO A 33 0.28 9.78 -6.35
N PRO A 34 0.08 9.40 -5.07
CA PRO A 34 -1.18 8.81 -4.65
C PRO A 34 -2.30 9.85 -4.84
N PRO A 35 -3.50 9.42 -5.31
CA PRO A 35 -4.67 10.29 -5.34
C PRO A 35 -4.98 10.87 -3.95
N PRO A 36 -5.73 11.99 -3.88
CA PRO A 36 -6.24 12.46 -2.60
C PRO A 36 -6.99 11.34 -1.88
N GLU A 37 -6.80 11.29 -0.55
CA GLU A 37 -7.35 10.25 0.31
C GLU A 37 -6.80 8.83 0.06
N HIS A 38 -5.70 8.70 -0.68
CA HIS A 38 -4.96 7.44 -0.84
C HIS A 38 -3.54 7.55 -0.32
N GLN A 39 -2.96 6.41 0.02
CA GLN A 39 -1.59 6.30 0.48
C GLN A 39 -0.95 5.04 -0.08
N TRP A 40 0.33 5.15 -0.41
CA TRP A 40 1.13 3.98 -0.74
C TRP A 40 1.53 3.26 0.54
N VAL A 41 1.37 1.95 0.58
CA VAL A 41 1.81 1.09 1.68
C VAL A 41 2.79 0.07 1.13
N ARG A 42 3.94 -0.06 1.76
CA ARG A 42 4.94 -1.06 1.39
C ARG A 42 4.73 -2.33 2.21
N SER A 43 4.56 -3.46 1.53
CA SER A 43 4.53 -4.76 2.20
C SER A 43 5.94 -5.21 2.59
N ASP A 44 6.04 -6.19 3.50
CA ASP A 44 7.31 -6.85 3.83
C ASP A 44 7.97 -7.53 2.63
N THR A 45 7.20 -7.95 1.62
CA THR A 45 7.70 -8.53 0.37
C THR A 45 8.30 -7.47 -0.56
N GLY A 46 8.09 -6.18 -0.29
CA GLY A 46 8.59 -5.07 -1.09
C GLY A 46 7.64 -4.60 -2.20
N GLU A 47 6.40 -5.08 -2.20
CA GLU A 47 5.34 -4.63 -3.10
C GLU A 47 4.73 -3.32 -2.60
N PHE A 48 4.21 -2.50 -3.51
CA PHE A 48 3.56 -1.24 -3.17
C PHE A 48 2.06 -1.36 -3.39
N LEU A 49 1.30 -1.16 -2.31
CA LEU A 49 -0.15 -1.24 -2.28
C LEU A 49 -0.71 0.17 -2.26
N LEU A 50 -1.63 0.49 -3.17
CA LEU A 50 -2.39 1.74 -3.11
C LEU A 50 -3.60 1.52 -2.22
N VAL A 51 -3.67 2.27 -1.13
CA VAL A 51 -4.67 2.05 -0.08
C VAL A 51 -5.48 3.33 0.12
N ALA A 52 -6.81 3.23 0.12
CA ALA A 52 -7.67 4.35 0.48
C ALA A 52 -7.52 4.64 1.98
N ALA A 53 -7.06 5.82 2.38
CA ALA A 53 -6.81 6.18 3.78
C ALA A 53 -8.09 6.13 4.65
N ALA A 54 -9.23 6.47 4.05
CA ALA A 54 -10.52 6.49 4.74
C ALA A 54 -11.02 5.08 5.14
N THR A 55 -10.81 4.08 4.29
CA THR A 55 -11.39 2.72 4.46
C THR A 55 -10.33 1.63 4.68
N GLY A 56 -9.13 1.87 4.16
CA GLY A 56 -8.02 0.93 4.03
C GLY A 56 -8.21 -0.17 3.02
N ILE A 57 -9.06 0.06 2.01
CA ILE A 57 -9.20 -0.83 0.86
C ILE A 57 -7.97 -0.67 -0.04
N ILE A 58 -7.43 -1.79 -0.51
CA ILE A 58 -6.40 -1.83 -1.54
C ILE A 58 -7.07 -1.62 -2.90
N THR A 59 -6.81 -0.46 -3.50
CA THR A 59 -7.36 -0.11 -4.81
C THR A 59 -6.48 -0.57 -5.96
N ASP A 60 -5.17 -0.67 -5.72
CA ASP A 60 -4.16 -1.07 -6.70
C ASP A 60 -2.93 -1.73 -6.05
N ILE A 61 -2.18 -2.54 -6.80
CA ILE A 61 -0.96 -3.22 -6.35
C ILE A 61 0.10 -3.13 -7.44
N ILE A 62 1.24 -2.57 -7.08
CA ILE A 62 2.43 -2.53 -7.93
C ILE A 62 3.41 -3.58 -7.43
N ILE A 63 3.53 -4.64 -8.20
CA ILE A 63 4.51 -5.71 -7.98
C ILE A 63 5.81 -5.25 -8.64
N ASN A 64 6.82 -4.94 -7.83
CA ASN A 64 8.16 -4.67 -8.33
C ASN A 64 8.88 -6.01 -8.54
N SER A 65 8.51 -6.73 -9.61
CA SER A 65 9.20 -7.95 -10.02
C SER A 65 10.57 -7.59 -10.60
N HIS A 66 11.63 -7.79 -9.82
CA HIS A 66 12.99 -7.93 -10.34
C HIS A 66 13.32 -9.41 -10.55
#